data_AF-A0A3D5Z143-F1
#
_entry.id   AF-A0A3D5Z143-F1
#
_cell.length_a   1.000
_cell.length_b   1.000
_cell.length_c   1.000
_cell.angle_alpha   90.00
_cell.angle_beta   90.00
_cell.angle_gamma   90.00
#
_symmetry.space_group_name_H-M   'P 1'
#
loop_
_entity.id
_entity.type
_entity.pdbx_description
1 polymer ?
#
loop_
_entity_poly.entity_id
_entity_poly.type
_entity_poly.pdbx_seq_one_letter_code
_entity_poly.pdbx_strand_id
1 'polypeptide(L)'
;MEIRRYFILPIIVRKAGQVIPIDQNIPAHIISCRGILATVKGFIQTGHEIQHIGEISIQINSGEVHPLHHSVGYADKPLLKCNHFMQIEEQITPDMRISGYYQDAATAKDDKGTFLPYQVNVYLYCKATK
;
A
#
# COMPACT_ATOMS: atom_id res chain seq x y z
N MET A 1 -19.60 -17.50 -7.04
CA MET A 1 -18.29 -17.83 -6.44
C MET A 1 -17.45 -16.56 -6.50
N GLU A 2 -17.32 -15.81 -5.39
CA GLU A 2 -16.55 -14.57 -5.37
C GLU A 2 -15.05 -14.90 -5.36
N ILE A 3 -14.38 -14.69 -6.49
CA ILE A 3 -12.93 -14.83 -6.56
C ILE A 3 -12.34 -13.62 -5.84
N ARG A 4 -11.84 -13.81 -4.62
CA ARG A 4 -11.09 -12.78 -3.89
C ARG A 4 -9.82 -12.46 -4.71
N ARG A 5 -9.76 -11.28 -5.32
CA ARG A 5 -8.58 -10.80 -6.04
C ARG A 5 -8.01 -9.61 -5.28
N TYR A 6 -6.78 -9.76 -4.82
CA TYR A 6 -6.00 -8.60 -4.38
C TYR A 6 -5.41 -7.96 -5.62
N PHE A 7 -5.65 -6.67 -5.79
CA PHE A 7 -4.85 -5.83 -6.67
C PHE A 7 -3.69 -5.28 -5.85
N ILE A 8 -2.46 -5.57 -6.26
CA ILE A 8 -1.26 -5.25 -5.48
C ILE A 8 -0.48 -4.17 -6.20
N LEU A 9 -0.22 -3.06 -5.51
CA LEU A 9 0.64 -1.98 -5.96
C LEU A 9 2.00 -2.08 -5.26
N PRO A 10 3.07 -2.53 -5.95
CA PRO A 10 4.41 -2.55 -5.39
C PRO A 10 5.05 -1.15 -5.46
N ILE A 11 5.62 -0.71 -4.35
CA ILE A 11 6.29 0.59 -4.20
C ILE A 11 7.73 0.32 -3.74
N ILE A 12 8.72 0.74 -4.54
CA ILE A 12 10.14 0.50 -4.25
C ILE A 12 10.77 1.76 -3.66
N VAL A 13 11.20 1.67 -2.40
CA VAL A 13 11.87 2.75 -1.66
C VAL A 13 13.37 2.54 -1.73
N ARG A 14 14.09 3.51 -2.29
CA ARG A 14 15.53 3.47 -2.55
C ARG A 14 16.34 4.42 -1.67
N LYS A 15 15.69 5.46 -1.11
CA LYS A 15 16.36 6.49 -0.32
C LYS A 15 15.51 6.84 0.92
N ALA A 16 16.20 7.27 1.97
CA ALA A 16 15.57 7.83 3.16
C ALA A 16 14.76 9.09 2.83
N GLY A 17 13.56 9.21 3.38
CA GLY A 17 12.63 10.32 3.16
C GLY A 17 12.07 10.39 1.75
N GLN A 18 12.20 9.34 0.95
CA GLN A 18 11.74 9.36 -0.44
C GLN A 18 10.21 9.46 -0.51
N VAL A 19 9.74 10.42 -1.31
CA VAL A 19 8.34 10.50 -1.74
C VAL A 19 8.21 9.85 -3.11
N ILE A 20 7.28 8.90 -3.23
CA ILE A 20 7.05 8.12 -4.44
C ILE A 20 5.63 8.37 -4.91
N PRO A 21 5.44 8.98 -6.10
CA PRO A 21 4.10 9.16 -6.65
C PRO A 21 3.51 7.80 -7.03
N ILE A 22 2.22 7.65 -6.76
CA ILE A 22 1.40 6.52 -7.19
C ILE A 22 0.49 7.04 -8.29
N ASP A 23 0.56 6.41 -9.45
CA ASP A 23 -0.35 6.72 -10.56
C ASP A 23 -0.51 5.46 -11.42
N GLN A 24 -1.62 4.74 -11.21
CA GLN A 24 -1.84 3.40 -11.76
C GLN A 24 -3.26 3.23 -12.27
N ASN A 25 -3.40 2.62 -13.44
CA ASN A 25 -4.71 2.25 -13.97
C ASN A 25 -5.30 1.09 -13.16
N ILE A 26 -6.57 1.20 -12.79
CA ILE A 26 -7.30 0.07 -12.24
C ILE A 26 -7.71 -0.83 -13.41
N PRO A 27 -7.43 -2.14 -13.38
CA PRO A 27 -7.91 -3.05 -14.40
C PRO A 27 -9.44 -2.98 -14.56
N ALA A 28 -9.93 -2.85 -15.80
CA ALA A 28 -11.35 -2.63 -16.10
C ALA A 28 -12.31 -3.73 -15.60
N HIS A 29 -11.78 -4.91 -15.26
CA HIS A 29 -12.58 -6.00 -14.68
C HIS A 29 -12.83 -5.83 -13.17
N ILE A 30 -12.21 -4.85 -12.51
CA ILE A 30 -12.45 -4.53 -11.11
C ILE A 30 -13.63 -3.56 -11.02
N ILE A 31 -14.62 -3.89 -10.18
CA ILE A 31 -15.87 -3.12 -10.05
C ILE A 31 -16.04 -2.43 -8.70
N SER A 32 -15.38 -2.92 -7.64
CA SER A 32 -15.41 -2.28 -6.32
C SER A 32 -14.21 -2.70 -5.50
N CYS A 33 -13.77 -1.86 -4.58
CA CYS A 33 -12.75 -2.19 -3.58
C CYS A 33 -13.33 -1.96 -2.18
N ARG A 34 -13.08 -2.94 -1.30
CA ARG A 34 -13.67 -3.06 0.04
C ARG A 34 -12.67 -2.87 1.18
N GLY A 35 -11.38 -2.87 0.85
CA GLY A 35 -10.34 -2.74 1.85
C GLY A 35 -9.00 -2.37 1.25
N ILE A 36 -8.18 -1.70 2.06
CA ILE A 36 -6.80 -1.37 1.74
C ILE A 36 -5.88 -1.80 2.89
N LEU A 37 -4.71 -2.33 2.55
CA LEU A 37 -3.65 -2.66 3.48
C LEU A 37 -2.30 -2.36 2.85
N ALA A 38 -1.47 -1.55 3.51
CA ALA A 38 -0.10 -1.32 3.10
C ALA A 38 0.84 -2.00 4.10
N THR A 39 1.81 -2.77 3.60
CA THR A 39 2.83 -3.40 4.44
C THR A 39 4.14 -3.55 3.69
N VAL A 40 5.24 -3.62 4.43
CA VAL A 40 6.53 -4.01 3.89
C VAL A 40 6.47 -5.44 3.36
N LYS A 41 7.12 -5.66 2.21
CA LYS A 41 7.33 -6.97 1.64
C LYS A 41 8.58 -7.61 2.26
N GLY A 42 8.36 -8.69 3.02
CA GLY A 42 9.44 -9.43 3.65
C GLY A 42 9.96 -8.74 4.91
N PHE A 43 11.16 -9.16 5.34
CA PHE A 43 11.83 -8.65 6.53
C PHE A 43 12.95 -7.68 6.15
N ILE A 44 13.05 -6.58 6.90
CA ILE A 44 14.18 -5.65 6.86
C ILE A 44 14.96 -5.83 8.16
N GLN A 45 16.23 -6.19 8.05
CA GLN A 45 17.10 -6.33 9.21
C GLN A 45 17.57 -4.96 9.69
N THR A 46 16.74 -4.31 10.48
CA THR A 46 17.03 -3.00 11.06
C THR A 46 17.75 -3.14 12.39
N GLY A 47 18.58 -2.15 12.72
CA GLY A 47 19.31 -2.13 14.00
C GLY A 47 18.45 -1.77 15.22
N HIS A 48 17.15 -1.57 15.01
CA HIS A 48 16.18 -1.13 16.00
C HIS A 48 14.78 -1.56 15.58
N GLU A 49 13.84 -1.56 16.54
CA GLU A 49 12.43 -1.81 16.26
C GLU A 49 11.80 -0.65 15.51
N ILE A 50 11.03 -0.96 14.46
CA ILE A 50 10.28 0.02 13.67
C ILE A 50 8.79 -0.24 13.83
N GLN A 51 8.08 0.74 14.37
CA GLN A 51 6.60 0.69 14.46
C GLN A 51 5.94 1.35 13.24
N HIS A 52 6.64 2.30 12.62
CA HIS A 52 6.15 3.10 11.51
C HIS A 52 7.24 3.26 10.45
N ILE A 53 6.96 2.84 9.21
CA ILE A 53 7.95 2.88 8.12
C ILE A 53 7.66 3.99 7.10
N GLY A 54 6.44 4.49 7.06
CA GLY A 54 6.05 5.58 6.18
C GLY A 54 4.55 5.78 6.15
N GLU A 55 4.10 6.70 5.31
CA GLU A 55 2.71 7.07 5.14
C GLU A 55 2.29 6.88 3.70
N ILE A 56 1.02 6.56 3.51
CA ILE A 56 0.43 6.44 2.18
C ILE A 56 -0.82 7.29 2.10
N SER A 57 -0.93 8.04 1.01
CA SER A 57 -2.13 8.78 0.63
C SER A 57 -2.58 8.28 -0.73
N ILE A 58 -3.80 7.76 -0.83
CA ILE A 58 -4.36 7.25 -2.07
C ILE A 58 -5.72 7.87 -2.36
N GLN A 59 -5.94 8.20 -3.62
CA GLN A 59 -7.22 8.57 -4.20
C GLN A 59 -7.63 7.52 -5.22
N ILE A 60 -8.90 7.16 -5.19
CA ILE A 60 -9.55 6.22 -6.11
C ILE A 60 -10.50 7.03 -6.99
N ASN A 61 -10.77 6.57 -8.22
CA ASN A 61 -11.60 7.28 -9.19
C ASN A 61 -11.11 8.70 -9.50
N SER A 62 -9.79 8.86 -9.69
CA SER A 62 -9.20 10.15 -10.08
C SER A 62 -9.49 11.31 -9.13
N GLY A 63 -9.73 11.03 -7.84
CA GLY A 63 -9.97 12.06 -6.82
C GLY A 63 -11.43 12.51 -6.70
N GLU A 64 -12.39 11.81 -7.32
CA GLU A 64 -13.82 12.00 -7.07
C GLU A 64 -14.23 11.56 -5.64
N VAL A 65 -13.32 10.86 -4.94
CA VAL A 65 -13.49 10.35 -3.58
C VAL A 65 -12.45 10.96 -2.64
N HIS A 66 -12.80 11.07 -1.36
CA HIS A 66 -11.88 11.55 -0.33
C HIS A 66 -10.57 10.73 -0.30
N PRO A 67 -9.40 11.41 -0.23
CA PRO A 67 -8.12 10.74 -0.12
C PRO A 67 -8.06 9.91 1.16
N LEU A 68 -7.65 8.65 1.02
CA LEU A 68 -7.35 7.75 2.11
C LEU A 68 -5.91 7.97 2.53
N HIS A 69 -5.71 8.44 3.76
CA HIS A 69 -4.39 8.61 4.34
C HIS A 69 -4.19 7.65 5.51
N HIS A 70 -3.11 6.87 5.47
CA HIS A 70 -2.82 5.89 6.51
C HIS A 70 -1.33 5.67 6.73
N SER A 71 -0.97 5.36 7.97
CA SER A 71 0.38 4.94 8.34
C SER A 71 0.64 3.50 7.88
N VAL A 72 1.79 3.29 7.26
CA VAL A 72 2.27 1.96 6.87
C VAL A 72 3.02 1.36 8.04
N GLY A 73 2.45 0.29 8.59
CA GLY A 73 3.08 -0.50 9.64
C GLY A 73 4.21 -1.37 9.09
N TYR A 74 5.14 -1.72 9.98
CA TYR A 74 6.12 -2.76 9.75
C TYR A 74 5.78 -3.99 10.60
N ALA A 75 5.65 -5.15 9.96
CA ALA A 75 5.45 -6.41 10.65
C ALA A 75 6.42 -7.45 10.07
N ASP A 76 7.24 -8.04 10.95
CA ASP A 76 8.13 -9.18 10.64
C ASP A 76 7.35 -10.49 10.38
N LYS A 77 6.02 -10.46 10.47
CA LYS A 77 5.18 -11.63 10.24
C LYS A 77 4.54 -11.56 8.85
N PRO A 78 4.42 -12.70 8.14
CA PRO A 78 3.72 -12.75 6.87
C PRO A 78 2.26 -12.30 7.06
N LEU A 79 1.70 -11.64 6.03
CA LEU A 79 0.29 -11.26 6.00
C LEU A 79 -0.60 -12.48 6.23
N LEU A 80 -1.36 -12.48 7.32
CA LEU A 80 -2.37 -13.49 7.59
C LEU A 80 -3.70 -13.05 6.97
N LYS A 81 -4.59 -14.02 6.70
CA LYS A 81 -5.96 -13.74 6.21
C LYS A 81 -6.77 -12.86 7.18
N CYS A 82 -6.36 -12.79 8.45
CA CYS A 82 -7.00 -12.01 9.50
C CYS A 82 -6.41 -10.60 9.65
N ASN A 83 -5.46 -10.20 8.80
CA ASN A 83 -4.89 -8.86 8.88
C ASN A 83 -6.00 -7.83 8.65
N HIS A 84 -6.02 -6.80 9.49
CA HIS A 84 -7.05 -5.75 9.45
C HIS A 84 -6.80 -4.85 8.25
N PHE A 85 -7.59 -5.05 7.20
CA PHE A 85 -7.70 -4.07 6.12
C PHE A 85 -8.47 -2.87 6.66
N MET A 86 -7.97 -1.67 6.36
CA MET A 86 -8.79 -0.47 6.49
C MET A 86 -9.95 -0.62 5.51
N GLN A 87 -11.18 -0.52 6.02
CA GLN A 87 -12.37 -0.61 5.18
C GLN A 87 -12.48 0.64 4.31
N ILE A 88 -12.69 0.40 3.02
CA ILE A 88 -12.99 1.41 2.00
C ILE A 88 -14.20 0.85 1.28
N GLU A 89 -15.28 1.59 1.05
CA GLU A 89 -16.47 1.04 0.37
C GLU A 89 -16.67 1.72 -0.97
N GLU A 90 -15.69 1.55 -1.85
CA GLU A 90 -15.63 2.30 -3.10
C GLU A 90 -16.09 1.48 -4.30
N GLN A 91 -17.00 2.05 -5.09
CA GLN A 91 -17.28 1.57 -6.44
C GLN A 91 -16.18 2.05 -7.37
N ILE A 92 -15.71 1.20 -8.27
CA ILE A 92 -14.69 1.57 -9.25
C ILE A 92 -15.39 1.93 -10.55
N THR A 93 -15.20 3.16 -11.02
CA THR A 93 -15.63 3.56 -12.35
C THR A 93 -14.68 2.97 -13.40
N PRO A 94 -15.18 2.47 -14.55
CA PRO A 94 -14.32 1.98 -15.63
C PRO A 94 -13.27 3.01 -16.05
N ASP A 95 -12.09 2.53 -16.44
CA ASP A 95 -10.94 3.34 -16.90
C ASP A 95 -10.38 4.35 -15.88
N MET A 96 -10.76 4.22 -14.61
CA MET A 96 -10.25 5.08 -13.55
C MET A 96 -8.84 4.71 -13.08
N ARG A 97 -8.21 5.71 -12.47
CA ARG A 97 -6.86 5.62 -11.92
C ARG A 97 -6.88 5.66 -10.40
N ILE A 98 -5.88 4.99 -9.84
CA ILE A 98 -5.45 5.18 -8.46
C ILE A 98 -4.28 6.15 -8.50
N SER A 99 -4.45 7.30 -7.85
CA SER A 99 -3.42 8.32 -7.72
C SER A 99 -3.05 8.51 -6.25
N GLY A 100 -1.88 9.09 -5.98
CA GLY A 100 -1.46 9.36 -4.62
C GLY A 100 0.03 9.41 -4.45
N TYR A 101 0.49 9.16 -3.23
CA TYR A 101 1.90 9.03 -2.93
C TYR A 101 2.14 8.12 -1.73
N TYR A 102 3.35 7.58 -1.69
CA TYR A 102 3.96 7.03 -0.49
C TYR A 102 5.08 7.94 -0.02
N GLN A 103 5.19 8.18 1.28
CA GLN A 103 6.26 8.94 1.90
C GLN A 103 6.98 8.07 2.92
N ASP A 104 8.27 7.81 2.68
CA ASP A 104 9.13 7.09 3.63
C ASP A 104 9.40 7.93 4.89
N ALA A 105 9.33 7.30 6.06
CA ALA A 105 9.61 7.93 7.35
C ALA A 105 11.11 7.98 7.71
N ALA A 106 11.99 7.50 6.83
CA ALA A 106 13.45 7.41 7.02
C ALA A 106 13.88 6.55 8.22
N THR A 107 13.04 5.61 8.65
CA THR A 107 13.28 4.74 9.81
C THR A 107 14.04 3.47 9.46
N ALA A 108 13.96 2.97 8.23
CA ALA A 108 14.62 1.73 7.80
C ALA A 108 16.16 1.87 7.74
N LYS A 109 16.83 1.74 8.89
CA LYS A 109 18.29 1.86 9.02
C LYS A 109 18.91 0.65 9.74
N ASP A 110 20.11 0.27 9.32
CA ASP A 110 20.95 -0.71 10.04
C ASP A 110 21.58 -0.12 11.31
N ASP A 111 22.33 -0.94 12.06
CA ASP A 111 23.06 -0.52 13.26
C ASP A 111 24.08 0.62 13.03
N LYS A 112 24.49 0.83 11.77
CA LYS A 112 25.45 1.87 11.37
C LYS A 112 24.75 3.15 10.90
N GLY A 113 23.41 3.18 10.90
CA GLY A 113 22.62 4.29 10.42
C GLY A 113 22.48 4.35 8.89
N THR A 114 22.89 3.30 8.16
CA THR A 114 22.76 3.20 6.71
C THR A 114 21.32 2.89 6.35
N PHE A 115 20.75 3.66 5.42
CA PHE A 115 19.40 3.39 4.93
C PHE A 115 19.35 2.06 4.16
N LEU A 116 18.33 1.26 4.44
CA LEU A 116 18.09 -0.04 3.81
C LEU A 116 16.94 0.11 2.82
N PRO A 117 17.18 -0.04 1.50
CA PRO A 117 16.11 -0.05 0.50
C PRO A 117 15.12 -1.18 0.76
N TYR A 118 13.84 -0.91 0.54
CA TYR A 118 12.77 -1.88 0.79
C TYR A 118 11.62 -1.71 -0.20
N GLN A 119 10.67 -2.64 -0.14
CA GLN A 119 9.46 -2.60 -0.94
C GLN A 119 8.24 -2.59 -0.02
N VAL A 120 7.30 -1.68 -0.27
CA VAL A 120 5.95 -1.71 0.29
C VAL A 120 5.01 -2.30 -0.74
N ASN A 121 4.11 -3.17 -0.30
CA ASN A 121 2.99 -3.64 -1.10
C ASN A 121 1.71 -3.03 -0.54
N VAL A 122 0.96 -2.37 -1.41
CA VAL A 122 -0.39 -1.91 -1.11
C VAL A 122 -1.37 -2.92 -1.70
N TYR A 123 -2.10 -3.58 -0.84
CA TYR A 123 -3.11 -4.57 -1.17
C TYR A 123 -4.47 -3.90 -1.17
N LEU A 124 -5.11 -3.89 -2.33
CA LEU A 124 -6.49 -3.47 -2.48
C LEU A 124 -7.37 -4.72 -2.59
N TYR A 125 -8.28 -4.86 -1.64
CA TYR A 125 -9.23 -5.97 -1.59
C TYR A 125 -10.41 -5.63 -2.50
N CYS A 126 -10.37 -6.13 -3.73
CA CYS A 126 -11.34 -5.74 -4.75
C CYS A 126 -12.17 -6.91 -5.27
N LYS A 127 -13.37 -6.58 -5.75
CA LYS A 127 -14.28 -7.49 -6.44
C LYS A 127 -14.13 -7.30 -7.94
N ALA A 128 -14.08 -8.41 -8.65
CA ALA A 128 -13.95 -8.46 -10.09
C ALA A 128 -15.20 -9.06 -10.75
N THR A 129 -15.53 -8.58 -11.96
CA THR A 129 -16.43 -9.29 -12.89
C THR A 129 -15.69 -10.45 -13.54
N LYS A 130 -16.44 -11.50 -13.90
CA LYS A 130 -15.88 -12.72 -14.50
C LYS A 130 -15.54 -12.50 -15.97
#